data_AF-A0A0D8XE39-F1
#
_entry.id   AF-A0A0D8XE39-F1
#
_cell.length_a   1.000
_cell.length_b   1.000
_cell.length_c   1.000
_cell.angle_alpha   90.00
_cell.angle_beta   90.00
_cell.angle_gamma   90.00
#
_symmetry.space_group_name_H-M   'P 1'
#
loop_
_entity.id
_entity.type
_entity.pdbx_description
1 polymer ?
#
loop_
_entity_poly.entity_id
_entity_poly.type
_entity_poly.pdbx_seq_one_letter_code
_entity_poly.pdbx_strand_id
1 'polypeptide(L)'
;MNSQSIIPDKFFGRFRLEKSENFDEFLSAKGVNWFVRKMIQLASVTKVVSKNETSGYNMENLTSKSNTFYHGWEIGKTFEADGLDGTRHYVTFNFANDTLMENHVRLNDPLDKGETYYYNIDTDGKLVLELPEKFYGKFDLDHSENFDEYLEAKGYGWFTRKLVTFATFKKEFTKNVKPGKFDYANLTSKKNVYYEDVELGKEFIGEGLDSTKHKVTFDLIGNVLFEKHVPIEKGEAKEETYEYSFTTKDGKEFLLVKMEAGGVVGKRFYKRV
;
A
#
# COMPACT_ATOMS: atom_id res chain seq x y z
N MET A 1 -16.12 -19.01 -0.65
CA MET A 1 -15.24 -18.31 0.31
C MET A 1 -15.95 -18.32 1.65
N ASN A 2 -15.37 -18.93 2.68
CA ASN A 2 -15.94 -18.89 4.03
C ASN A 2 -15.70 -17.48 4.59
N SER A 3 -16.70 -16.61 4.53
CA SER A 3 -16.68 -15.34 5.25
C SER A 3 -16.79 -15.65 6.74
N GLN A 4 -15.68 -15.55 7.48
CA GLN A 4 -15.77 -15.48 8.93
C GLN A 4 -16.51 -14.19 9.28
N SER A 5 -17.69 -14.33 9.88
CA SER A 5 -18.57 -13.20 10.25
C SER A 5 -18.25 -12.62 11.63
N ILE A 6 -17.16 -13.08 12.26
CA ILE A 6 -16.77 -12.73 13.63
C ILE A 6 -15.30 -12.32 13.62
N ILE A 7 -14.98 -11.23 14.31
CA ILE A 7 -13.61 -10.78 14.49
C ILE A 7 -12.95 -11.64 15.58
N PRO A 8 -11.81 -12.31 15.28
CA PRO A 8 -11.12 -13.13 16.26
C PRO A 8 -10.59 -12.32 17.45
N ASP A 9 -10.50 -12.96 18.62
CA ASP A 9 -10.12 -12.28 19.87
C ASP A 9 -8.73 -11.62 19.82
N LYS A 10 -7.82 -12.11 18.95
CA LYS A 10 -6.48 -11.52 18.76
C LYS A 10 -6.52 -10.04 18.37
N PHE A 11 -7.60 -9.59 17.72
CA PHE A 11 -7.75 -8.19 17.32
C PHE A 11 -8.21 -7.28 18.46
N PHE A 12 -8.67 -7.82 19.60
CA PHE A 12 -9.13 -6.99 20.72
C PHE A 12 -7.95 -6.56 21.59
N GLY A 13 -7.92 -5.28 21.94
CA GLY A 13 -6.84 -4.71 22.75
C GLY A 13 -6.57 -3.25 22.45
N ARG A 14 -5.44 -2.77 22.99
CA ARG A 14 -4.96 -1.40 22.85
C ARG A 14 -3.61 -1.42 22.12
N PHE A 15 -3.59 -0.87 20.91
CA PHE A 15 -2.45 -0.86 20.01
C PHE A 15 -1.92 0.56 19.88
N ARG A 16 -0.80 0.85 20.55
CA ARG A 16 -0.14 2.15 20.47
C ARG A 16 0.82 2.16 19.30
N LEU A 17 0.75 3.20 18.47
CA LEU A 17 1.73 3.44 17.42
C LEU A 17 3.13 3.57 18.03
N GLU A 18 3.98 2.57 17.78
CA GLU A 18 5.36 2.51 18.27
C GLU A 18 6.30 3.30 17.36
N LYS A 19 6.14 3.14 16.04
CA LYS A 19 6.98 3.77 15.03
C LYS A 19 6.17 4.00 13.75
N SER A 20 6.55 5.03 12.99
CA SER A 20 6.18 5.18 11.60
C SER A 20 7.44 5.46 10.79
N GLU A 21 7.63 4.71 9.72
CA GLU A 21 8.71 4.92 8.75
C GLU A 21 8.11 5.59 7.52
N ASN A 22 8.87 6.53 6.92
CA ASN A 22 8.48 7.25 5.70
C ASN A 22 7.12 7.98 5.74
N PHE A 23 6.59 8.25 6.93
CA PHE A 23 5.26 8.83 7.09
C PHE A 23 5.19 10.30 6.65
N ASP A 24 6.30 11.05 6.69
CA ASP A 24 6.31 12.42 6.12
C ASP A 24 6.14 12.36 4.61
N GLU A 25 6.88 11.44 3.98
CA GLU A 25 6.96 11.23 2.55
C GLU A 25 5.60 10.77 2.04
N PHE A 26 4.97 9.81 2.74
CA PHE A 26 3.58 9.40 2.51
C PHE A 26 2.62 10.59 2.53
N LEU A 27 2.65 11.39 3.61
CA LEU A 27 1.74 12.54 3.75
C LEU A 27 2.05 13.62 2.68
N SER A 28 3.31 13.78 2.31
CA SER A 28 3.72 14.73 1.26
C SER A 28 3.23 14.29 -0.10
N ALA A 29 3.33 13.01 -0.44
CA ALA A 29 2.80 12.43 -1.67
C ALA A 29 1.27 12.57 -1.75
N LYS A 30 0.58 12.54 -0.61
CA LYS A 30 -0.85 12.86 -0.46
C LYS A 30 -1.21 14.34 -0.62
N GLY A 31 -0.23 15.21 -0.84
CA GLY A 31 -0.44 16.66 -0.97
C GLY A 31 -0.73 17.36 0.36
N VAL A 32 -0.52 16.69 1.50
CA VAL A 32 -0.72 17.31 2.82
C VAL A 32 0.34 18.38 3.04
N ASN A 33 -0.07 19.59 3.43
CA ASN A 33 0.86 20.71 3.65
C ASN A 33 1.92 20.38 4.71
N TRP A 34 3.19 20.77 4.47
CA TRP A 34 4.33 20.49 5.35
C TRP A 34 4.08 20.77 6.84
N PHE A 35 3.47 21.90 7.17
CA PHE A 35 3.16 22.24 8.57
C PHE A 35 2.18 21.26 9.21
N VAL A 36 1.15 20.85 8.45
CA VAL A 36 0.18 19.86 8.89
C VAL A 36 0.84 18.49 9.06
N ARG A 37 1.73 18.09 8.15
CA ARG A 37 2.47 16.83 8.26
C ARG A 37 3.29 16.75 9.54
N LYS A 38 4.07 17.79 9.85
CA LYS A 38 4.85 17.84 11.10
C LYS A 38 3.97 17.73 12.34
N MET A 39 2.81 18.36 12.32
CA MET A 39 1.85 18.25 13.41
C MET A 39 1.21 16.87 13.53
N ILE A 40 0.98 16.16 12.41
CA ILE A 40 0.47 14.77 12.39
C ILE A 40 1.54 13.81 12.91
N GLN A 41 2.82 14.00 12.56
CA GLN A 41 3.92 13.16 13.03
C GLN A 41 4.13 13.22 14.56
N LEU A 42 3.80 14.36 15.18
CA LEU A 42 3.82 14.50 16.64
C LEU A 42 2.60 13.85 17.31
N ALA A 43 1.55 13.53 16.56
CA ALA A 43 0.37 12.85 17.06
C ALA A 43 0.59 11.33 17.02
N SER A 44 0.88 10.73 18.18
CA SER A 44 0.78 9.28 18.32
C SER A 44 -0.69 8.87 18.29
N VAL A 45 -1.02 7.85 17.50
CA VAL A 45 -2.34 7.25 17.47
C VAL A 45 -2.31 5.97 18.31
N THR A 46 -3.32 5.78 19.15
CA THR A 46 -3.61 4.50 19.80
C THR A 46 -4.95 3.99 19.32
N LYS A 47 -4.96 2.81 18.68
CA LYS A 47 -6.19 2.12 18.31
C LYS A 47 -6.65 1.23 19.47
N VAL A 48 -7.93 1.29 19.82
CA VAL A 48 -8.56 0.38 20.77
C VAL A 48 -9.67 -0.37 20.06
N VAL A 49 -9.59 -1.70 20.02
CA VAL A 49 -10.62 -2.55 19.42
C VAL A 49 -11.21 -3.41 20.53
N SER A 50 -12.53 -3.47 20.63
CA SER A 50 -13.22 -4.27 21.64
C SER A 50 -14.59 -4.76 21.19
N LYS A 51 -15.14 -5.73 21.91
CA LYS A 51 -16.57 -6.10 21.78
C LYS A 51 -17.41 -5.00 22.40
N ASN A 52 -18.51 -4.63 21.73
CA ASN A 52 -19.47 -3.71 22.31
C ASN A 52 -20.31 -4.44 23.39
N GLU A 53 -20.72 -3.73 24.44
CA GLU A 53 -21.51 -4.31 25.54
C GLU A 53 -22.91 -4.77 25.11
N THR A 54 -23.49 -4.13 24.09
CA THR A 54 -24.83 -4.42 23.59
C THR A 54 -24.79 -5.31 22.35
N SER A 55 -24.13 -4.84 21.28
CA SER A 55 -24.04 -5.56 20.00
C SER A 55 -22.96 -4.97 19.12
N GLY A 56 -22.32 -5.80 18.31
CA GLY A 56 -21.26 -5.39 17.39
C GLY A 56 -19.93 -5.13 18.11
N TYR A 57 -19.15 -4.19 17.57
CA TYR A 57 -17.79 -3.93 17.98
C TYR A 57 -17.55 -2.43 18.19
N ASN A 58 -16.47 -2.13 18.93
CA ASN A 58 -15.99 -0.78 19.13
C ASN A 58 -14.59 -0.63 18.51
N MET A 59 -14.34 0.51 17.87
CA MET A 59 -13.02 0.97 17.44
C MET A 59 -12.85 2.41 17.90
N GLU A 60 -11.81 2.68 18.69
CA GLU A 60 -11.45 4.03 19.13
C GLU A 60 -10.07 4.38 18.58
N ASN A 61 -9.95 5.58 17.99
CA ASN A 61 -8.66 6.14 17.63
C ASN A 61 -8.36 7.27 18.62
N LEU A 62 -7.40 7.05 19.52
CA LEU A 62 -7.02 7.99 20.55
C LEU A 62 -5.75 8.73 20.14
N THR A 63 -5.77 10.06 20.15
CA THR A 63 -4.61 10.90 19.82
C THR A 63 -4.44 12.01 20.86
N SER A 64 -3.38 12.81 20.75
CA SER A 64 -3.19 13.98 21.59
C SER A 64 -4.09 15.17 21.22
N LYS A 65 -4.79 15.12 20.08
CA LYS A 65 -5.59 16.24 19.55
C LYS A 65 -7.07 15.95 19.46
N SER A 66 -7.42 14.90 18.73
CA SER A 66 -8.80 14.51 18.46
C SER A 66 -8.94 13.01 18.52
N ASN A 67 -9.96 12.54 19.22
CA ASN A 67 -10.28 11.13 19.32
C ASN A 67 -11.48 10.83 18.42
N THR A 68 -11.51 9.65 17.83
CA THR A 68 -12.72 9.15 17.16
C THR A 68 -13.22 7.90 17.86
N PHE A 69 -14.54 7.79 17.99
CA PHE A 69 -15.21 6.70 18.71
C PHE A 69 -16.24 6.08 17.77
N TYR A 70 -15.95 4.88 17.29
CA TYR A 70 -16.86 4.09 16.47
C TYR A 70 -17.40 2.97 17.34
N HIS A 71 -18.58 3.15 17.91
CA HIS A 71 -19.16 2.18 18.85
C HIS A 71 -20.37 1.47 18.24
N GLY A 72 -20.48 0.16 18.50
CA GLY A 72 -21.62 -0.66 18.09
C GLY A 72 -21.72 -0.90 16.58
N TRP A 73 -20.61 -0.81 15.85
CA TRP A 73 -20.62 -1.11 14.42
C TRP A 73 -20.68 -2.62 14.17
N GLU A 74 -21.22 -2.99 13.02
CA GLU A 74 -21.37 -4.38 12.60
C GLU A 74 -20.57 -4.62 11.30
N ILE A 75 -20.03 -5.82 11.14
CA ILE A 75 -19.30 -6.20 9.93
C ILE A 75 -20.21 -6.03 8.70
N GLY A 76 -19.70 -5.34 7.68
CA GLY A 76 -20.37 -5.11 6.41
C GLY A 76 -21.41 -3.98 6.42
N LYS A 77 -21.70 -3.36 7.57
CA LYS A 77 -22.62 -2.21 7.65
C LYS A 77 -21.85 -0.90 7.60
N THR A 78 -22.29 0.00 6.72
CA THR A 78 -21.78 1.36 6.63
C THR A 78 -22.50 2.27 7.63
N PHE A 79 -21.75 3.16 8.28
CA PHE A 79 -22.28 4.18 9.19
C PHE A 79 -21.49 5.49 9.03
N GLU A 80 -22.03 6.59 9.52
CA GLU A 80 -21.36 7.90 9.45
C GLU A 80 -20.49 8.11 10.71
N ALA A 81 -19.18 8.25 10.50
CA ALA A 81 -18.05 8.48 11.42
C ALA A 81 -17.40 9.87 11.32
N ASP A 82 -16.78 10.41 12.38
CA ASP A 82 -15.80 11.49 12.22
C ASP A 82 -14.47 10.83 11.87
N GLY A 83 -13.83 11.26 10.80
CA GLY A 83 -12.45 10.88 10.50
C GLY A 83 -11.46 11.58 11.42
N LEU A 84 -10.24 11.05 11.50
CA LEU A 84 -9.13 11.73 12.19
C LEU A 84 -8.72 13.05 11.52
N ASP A 85 -9.17 13.29 10.28
CA ASP A 85 -9.00 14.55 9.57
C ASP A 85 -10.07 15.61 9.95
N GLY A 86 -11.01 15.28 10.83
CA GLY A 86 -12.08 16.16 11.29
C GLY A 86 -13.26 16.29 10.32
N THR A 87 -13.29 15.50 9.24
CA THR A 87 -14.40 15.48 8.29
C THR A 87 -15.31 14.26 8.51
N ARG A 88 -16.56 14.32 8.02
CA ARG A 88 -17.50 13.21 8.15
C ARG A 88 -17.25 12.16 7.08
N HIS A 89 -17.16 10.90 7.49
CA HIS A 89 -16.87 9.75 6.63
C HIS A 89 -18.01 8.73 6.67
N TYR A 90 -18.28 8.07 5.54
CA TYR A 90 -18.91 6.76 5.53
C TYR A 90 -17.83 5.75 5.91
N VAL A 91 -18.06 5.04 7.02
CA VAL A 91 -17.13 4.07 7.58
C VAL A 91 -17.75 2.68 7.48
N THR A 92 -16.96 1.71 7.01
CA THR A 92 -17.38 0.31 6.92
C THR A 92 -16.25 -0.58 7.39
N PHE A 93 -16.55 -1.48 8.33
CA PHE A 93 -15.62 -2.54 8.73
C PHE A 93 -15.97 -3.85 8.05
N ASN A 94 -14.98 -4.54 7.51
CA ASN A 94 -15.13 -5.88 6.96
C ASN A 94 -14.09 -6.83 7.57
N PHE A 95 -14.37 -8.14 7.54
CA PHE A 95 -13.42 -9.15 7.95
C PHE A 95 -13.44 -10.32 6.97
N ALA A 96 -12.30 -10.65 6.39
CA ALA A 96 -12.12 -11.77 5.49
C ALA A 96 -10.65 -12.17 5.44
N ASN A 97 -10.37 -13.46 5.18
CA ASN A 97 -9.00 -13.97 5.03
C ASN A 97 -8.09 -13.56 6.21
N ASP A 98 -8.61 -13.64 7.43
CA ASP A 98 -7.89 -13.27 8.66
C ASP A 98 -7.40 -11.81 8.71
N THR A 99 -8.05 -10.92 7.93
CA THR A 99 -7.70 -9.50 7.81
C THR A 99 -8.90 -8.63 8.18
N LEU A 100 -8.69 -7.71 9.13
CA LEU A 100 -9.66 -6.66 9.48
C LEU A 100 -9.49 -5.48 8.53
N MET A 101 -10.56 -5.08 7.85
CA MET A 101 -10.59 -4.00 6.87
C MET A 101 -11.38 -2.82 7.42
N GLU A 102 -10.80 -1.62 7.38
CA GLU A 102 -11.41 -0.35 7.78
C GLU A 102 -11.49 0.54 6.54
N ASN A 103 -12.69 0.75 5.99
CA ASN A 103 -12.91 1.61 4.84
C ASN A 103 -13.46 2.97 5.27
N HIS A 104 -12.95 4.03 4.66
CA HIS A 104 -13.39 5.41 4.83
C HIS A 104 -13.66 6.06 3.48
N VAL A 105 -14.82 6.71 3.32
CA VAL A 105 -15.15 7.58 2.19
C VAL A 105 -15.64 8.91 2.73
N ARG A 106 -15.02 10.04 2.36
CA ARG A 106 -15.46 11.35 2.83
C ARG A 106 -16.83 11.73 2.27
N LEU A 107 -17.73 12.24 3.12
CA LEU A 107 -19.06 12.69 2.70
C LEU A 107 -19.03 13.99 1.90
N ASN A 108 -18.01 14.84 2.15
CA ASN A 108 -17.90 16.16 1.52
C ASN A 108 -17.21 16.14 0.15
N ASP A 109 -16.72 14.98 -0.30
CA ASP A 109 -16.09 14.81 -1.60
C ASP A 109 -16.75 13.65 -2.37
N PRO A 110 -17.69 13.95 -3.28
CA PRO A 110 -18.37 12.93 -4.08
C PRO A 110 -17.44 12.15 -5.02
N LEU A 111 -16.20 12.63 -5.23
CA LEU A 111 -15.19 11.97 -6.07
C LEU A 111 -14.18 11.18 -5.24
N ASP A 112 -14.32 11.16 -3.92
CA ASP A 112 -13.46 10.37 -3.05
C ASP A 112 -13.67 8.88 -3.35
N LYS A 113 -12.59 8.23 -3.78
CA LYS A 113 -12.57 6.79 -4.09
C LYS A 113 -12.50 5.93 -2.83
N GLY A 114 -12.38 6.57 -1.67
CA GLY A 114 -12.22 5.95 -0.38
C GLY A 114 -10.83 5.38 -0.15
N GLU A 115 -10.56 5.14 1.13
CA GLU A 115 -9.33 4.53 1.62
C GLU A 115 -9.70 3.30 2.44
N THR A 116 -9.08 2.16 2.13
CA THR A 116 -9.22 0.94 2.93
C THR A 116 -7.90 0.62 3.59
N TYR A 117 -7.91 0.52 4.91
CA TYR A 117 -6.81 0.00 5.70
C TYR A 117 -7.02 -1.49 5.95
N TYR A 118 -5.95 -2.27 5.87
CA TYR A 118 -5.97 -3.72 6.01
C TYR A 118 -5.07 -4.06 7.19
N TYR A 119 -5.64 -4.70 8.21
CA TYR A 119 -4.95 -4.99 9.46
C TYR A 119 -4.87 -6.48 9.75
N ASN A 120 -3.75 -6.88 10.33
CA ASN A 120 -3.59 -8.18 10.99
C ASN A 120 -2.86 -7.99 12.33
N ILE A 121 -2.78 -9.06 13.11
CA ILE A 121 -2.02 -9.15 14.34
C ILE A 121 -0.80 -10.02 14.07
N ASP A 122 0.40 -9.47 14.26
CA ASP A 122 1.65 -10.21 14.08
C ASP A 122 1.91 -11.21 15.21
N THR A 123 3.03 -11.93 15.11
CA THR A 123 3.43 -12.95 16.09
C THR A 123 3.73 -12.39 17.48
N ASP A 124 4.00 -11.08 17.59
CA ASP A 124 4.28 -10.38 18.83
C ASP A 124 3.03 -9.70 19.42
N GLY A 125 1.87 -9.90 18.80
CA GLY A 125 0.61 -9.30 19.23
C GLY A 125 0.44 -7.83 18.80
N LYS A 126 1.24 -7.34 17.84
CA LYS A 126 1.14 -5.98 17.33
C LYS A 126 0.14 -5.91 16.18
N LEU A 127 -0.64 -4.82 16.14
CA LEU A 127 -1.48 -4.49 15.00
C LEU A 127 -0.62 -3.94 13.85
N VAL A 128 -0.59 -4.66 12.73
CA VAL A 128 0.24 -4.37 11.56
C VAL A 128 -0.62 -4.17 10.32
N LEU A 129 -0.10 -3.44 9.33
CA LEU A 129 -0.74 -3.30 8.03
C LEU A 129 -0.45 -4.54 7.18
N GLU A 130 -1.45 -4.99 6.42
CA GLU A 130 -1.38 -6.16 5.55
C GLU A 130 -1.52 -5.73 4.07
N LEU A 131 -0.81 -6.39 3.16
CA LEU A 131 -0.99 -6.14 1.73
C LEU A 131 -2.37 -6.71 1.28
N PRO A 132 -3.17 -5.96 0.49
CA PRO A 132 -4.50 -6.43 0.09
C PRO A 132 -4.44 -7.71 -0.74
N GLU A 133 -5.38 -8.63 -0.52
CA GLU A 133 -5.41 -9.97 -1.14
C GLU A 133 -5.19 -9.94 -2.66
N LYS A 134 -5.78 -8.94 -3.33
CA LYS A 134 -5.69 -8.75 -4.78
C LYS A 134 -4.26 -8.59 -5.29
N PHE A 135 -3.31 -8.12 -4.48
CA PHE A 135 -1.91 -7.98 -4.93
C PHE A 135 -1.17 -9.31 -4.97
N TYR A 136 -1.56 -10.32 -4.17
CA TYR A 136 -0.86 -11.59 -4.15
C TYR A 136 -1.08 -12.37 -5.45
N GLY A 137 -0.03 -13.00 -5.97
CA GLY A 137 -0.02 -13.80 -7.20
C GLY A 137 1.10 -13.42 -8.16
N LYS A 138 1.12 -14.07 -9.32
CA LYS A 138 2.05 -13.80 -10.42
C LYS A 138 1.38 -12.95 -11.48
N PHE A 139 2.14 -12.00 -12.02
CA PHE A 139 1.69 -11.04 -13.01
C PHE A 139 2.69 -10.97 -14.15
N ASP A 140 2.26 -11.29 -15.37
CA ASP A 140 3.09 -11.26 -16.57
C ASP A 140 2.84 -9.97 -17.35
N LEU A 141 3.90 -9.30 -17.80
CA LEU A 141 3.77 -8.08 -18.58
C LEU A 141 3.04 -8.39 -19.89
N ASP A 142 1.93 -7.71 -20.11
CA ASP A 142 1.13 -7.85 -21.30
C ASP A 142 1.51 -6.79 -22.34
N HIS A 143 1.48 -5.52 -21.94
CA HIS A 143 1.87 -4.40 -22.79
C HIS A 143 2.28 -3.17 -21.96
N SER A 144 2.83 -2.17 -22.64
CA SER A 144 3.21 -0.89 -22.05
C SER A 144 2.71 0.27 -22.92
N GLU A 145 2.37 1.40 -22.30
CA GLU A 145 2.04 2.65 -22.96
C GLU A 145 3.09 3.70 -22.58
N ASN A 146 3.64 4.43 -23.56
CA ASN A 146 4.56 5.56 -23.36
C ASN A 146 5.81 5.25 -22.51
N PHE A 147 6.28 4.00 -22.52
CA PHE A 147 7.37 3.55 -21.65
C PHE A 147 8.75 3.96 -22.16
N ASP A 148 8.98 3.97 -23.48
CA ASP A 148 10.26 4.40 -24.06
C ASP A 148 10.48 5.91 -23.84
N GLU A 149 9.43 6.70 -24.01
CA GLU A 149 9.38 8.14 -23.78
C GLU A 149 9.62 8.48 -22.30
N TYR A 150 9.03 7.71 -21.40
CA TYR A 150 9.31 7.83 -19.97
C TYR A 150 10.78 7.53 -19.65
N LEU A 151 11.35 6.46 -20.22
CA LEU A 151 12.78 6.15 -20.03
C LEU A 151 13.68 7.24 -20.63
N GLU A 152 13.28 7.85 -21.74
CA GLU A 152 13.96 9.01 -22.32
C GLU A 152 13.93 10.21 -21.39
N ALA A 153 12.77 10.54 -20.83
CA ALA A 153 12.61 11.63 -19.87
C ALA A 153 13.41 11.40 -18.57
N LYS A 154 13.61 10.14 -18.16
CA LYS A 154 14.53 9.77 -17.06
C LYS A 154 16.01 9.90 -17.42
N GLY A 155 16.33 10.12 -18.69
CA GLY A 155 17.70 10.30 -19.19
C GLY A 155 18.41 9.00 -19.59
N TYR A 156 17.68 7.91 -19.82
CA TYR A 156 18.28 6.68 -20.34
C TYR A 156 18.63 6.82 -21.82
N GLY A 157 19.85 6.40 -22.18
CA GLY A 157 20.32 6.38 -23.56
C GLY A 157 19.57 5.37 -24.43
N TRP A 158 19.44 5.67 -25.73
CA TRP A 158 18.62 4.91 -26.69
C TRP A 158 18.83 3.38 -26.62
N PHE A 159 20.09 2.92 -26.56
CA PHE A 159 20.40 1.48 -26.47
C PHE A 159 19.82 0.83 -25.21
N THR A 160 20.01 1.45 -24.04
CA THR A 160 19.45 0.96 -22.77
C THR A 160 17.93 0.91 -22.83
N ARG A 161 17.28 1.94 -23.39
CA ARG A 161 15.80 1.98 -23.51
C ARG A 161 15.26 0.82 -24.33
N LYS A 162 15.86 0.51 -25.48
CA LYS A 162 15.44 -0.63 -26.32
C LYS A 162 15.64 -1.96 -25.61
N LEU A 163 16.78 -2.16 -24.94
CA LEU A 163 17.02 -3.39 -24.18
C LEU A 163 15.98 -3.63 -23.07
N VAL A 164 15.60 -2.59 -22.33
CA VAL A 164 14.62 -2.71 -21.24
C VAL A 164 13.20 -2.88 -21.79
N THR A 165 12.87 -2.24 -22.91
CA THR A 165 11.54 -2.33 -23.54
C THR A 165 11.25 -3.73 -24.09
N PHE A 166 12.27 -4.44 -24.62
CA PHE A 166 12.11 -5.79 -25.15
C PHE A 166 12.29 -6.92 -24.12
N ALA A 167 12.65 -6.60 -22.87
CA ALA A 167 12.82 -7.61 -21.83
C ALA A 167 11.47 -8.16 -21.36
N THR A 168 11.41 -9.47 -21.11
CA THR A 168 10.24 -10.05 -20.41
C THR A 168 10.28 -9.62 -18.95
N PHE A 169 9.09 -9.41 -18.38
CA PHE A 169 8.98 -8.91 -17.03
C PHE A 169 7.77 -9.53 -16.35
N LYS A 170 7.99 -10.23 -15.24
CA LYS A 170 6.94 -10.73 -14.38
C LYS A 170 7.15 -10.20 -12.97
N LYS A 171 6.05 -9.99 -12.28
CA LYS A 171 6.02 -9.62 -10.87
C LYS A 171 5.36 -10.73 -10.10
N GLU A 172 5.87 -11.02 -8.92
CA GLU A 172 5.28 -12.00 -8.02
C GLU A 172 5.21 -11.39 -6.63
N PHE A 173 4.00 -11.40 -6.06
CA PHE A 173 3.77 -11.05 -4.66
C PHE A 173 3.31 -12.32 -3.96
N THR A 174 4.03 -12.73 -2.92
CA THR A 174 3.77 -13.98 -2.21
C THR A 174 3.41 -13.68 -0.77
N LYS A 175 2.37 -14.36 -0.27
CA LYS A 175 2.01 -14.30 1.14
C LYS A 175 3.14 -14.87 1.98
N ASN A 176 3.54 -14.13 3.02
CA ASN A 176 4.47 -14.64 4.01
C ASN A 176 3.70 -15.39 5.11
N VAL A 177 4.40 -16.29 5.81
CA VAL A 177 3.84 -16.98 6.99
C VAL A 177 3.72 -16.07 8.21
N LYS A 178 4.49 -14.96 8.23
CA LYS A 178 4.46 -13.92 9.26
C LYS A 178 3.42 -12.85 8.85
N PRO A 179 2.37 -12.61 9.66
CA PRO A 179 1.40 -11.56 9.35
C PRO A 179 2.05 -10.18 9.22
N GLY A 180 1.49 -9.33 8.35
CA GLY A 180 2.03 -8.01 8.02
C GLY A 180 3.26 -8.03 7.12
N LYS A 181 3.67 -9.21 6.62
CA LYS A 181 4.81 -9.37 5.72
C LYS A 181 4.41 -10.03 4.40
N PHE A 182 5.13 -9.70 3.35
CA PHE A 182 5.03 -10.37 2.06
C PHE A 182 6.40 -10.52 1.42
N ASP A 183 6.53 -11.48 0.50
CA ASP A 183 7.70 -11.58 -0.35
C ASP A 183 7.36 -11.02 -1.73
N TYR A 184 8.35 -10.45 -2.41
CA TYR A 184 8.19 -9.85 -3.72
C TYR A 184 9.33 -10.27 -4.65
N ALA A 185 9.01 -10.51 -5.91
CA ALA A 185 10.01 -10.78 -6.92
C ALA A 185 9.72 -10.03 -8.24
N ASN A 186 10.80 -9.57 -8.86
CA ASN A 186 10.83 -9.22 -10.28
C ASN A 186 11.54 -10.33 -11.03
N LEU A 187 10.84 -11.00 -11.94
CA LEU A 187 11.38 -12.08 -12.76
C LEU A 187 11.53 -11.58 -14.20
N THR A 188 12.74 -11.62 -14.74
CA THR A 188 13.00 -11.13 -16.11
C THR A 188 13.78 -12.14 -16.92
N SER A 189 13.88 -11.93 -18.23
CA SER A 189 14.71 -12.77 -19.11
C SER A 189 16.21 -12.68 -18.81
N LYS A 190 16.67 -11.69 -18.04
CA LYS A 190 18.10 -11.45 -17.78
C LYS A 190 18.48 -11.73 -16.33
N LYS A 191 17.72 -11.18 -15.39
CA LYS A 191 18.00 -11.25 -13.95
C LYS A 191 16.70 -11.24 -13.15
N ASN A 192 16.66 -12.07 -12.13
CA ASN A 192 15.60 -12.03 -11.14
C ASN A 192 16.10 -11.32 -9.89
N VAL A 193 15.18 -10.64 -9.22
CA VAL A 193 15.39 -9.98 -7.94
C VAL A 193 14.31 -10.46 -6.99
N TYR A 194 14.70 -10.74 -5.75
CA TYR A 194 13.84 -11.27 -4.70
C TYR A 194 13.99 -10.42 -3.45
N TYR A 195 12.87 -10.03 -2.85
CA TYR A 195 12.79 -9.36 -1.56
C TYR A 195 11.91 -10.22 -0.65
N GLU A 196 12.45 -10.61 0.50
CA GLU A 196 11.78 -11.47 1.48
C GLU A 196 11.40 -10.65 2.72
N ASP A 197 10.35 -11.08 3.43
CA ASP A 197 9.91 -10.49 4.69
C ASP A 197 9.63 -8.96 4.60
N VAL A 198 9.14 -8.48 3.45
CA VAL A 198 8.84 -7.06 3.21
C VAL A 198 7.68 -6.61 4.09
N GLU A 199 7.86 -5.50 4.80
CA GLU A 199 6.85 -4.85 5.64
C GLU A 199 6.43 -3.52 4.99
N LEU A 200 5.13 -3.23 4.92
CA LEU A 200 4.64 -1.95 4.41
C LEU A 200 5.14 -0.77 5.25
N GLY A 201 5.57 0.30 4.59
CA GLY A 201 6.15 1.51 5.19
C GLY A 201 7.61 1.38 5.61
N LYS A 202 8.16 0.17 5.66
CA LYS A 202 9.51 -0.08 6.18
C LYS A 202 10.57 -0.03 5.09
N GLU A 203 11.61 0.78 5.29
CA GLU A 203 12.75 0.81 4.37
C GLU A 203 13.67 -0.40 4.61
N PHE A 204 14.15 -1.01 3.54
CA PHE A 204 15.20 -2.04 3.58
C PHE A 204 16.21 -1.85 2.44
N ILE A 205 17.37 -2.51 2.54
CA ILE A 205 18.35 -2.52 1.46
C ILE A 205 18.10 -3.76 0.60
N GLY A 206 17.73 -3.54 -0.66
CA GLY A 206 17.51 -4.59 -1.66
C GLY A 206 18.44 -4.42 -2.86
N GLU A 207 18.71 -5.50 -3.59
CA GLU A 207 19.41 -5.43 -4.87
C GLU A 207 18.43 -5.00 -5.98
N GLY A 208 18.82 -4.05 -6.82
CA GLY A 208 18.06 -3.63 -8.00
C GLY A 208 18.26 -4.56 -9.20
N LEU A 209 17.44 -4.39 -10.23
CA LEU A 209 17.61 -5.12 -11.51
C LEU A 209 18.90 -4.72 -12.26
N ASP A 210 19.46 -3.56 -11.91
CA ASP A 210 20.76 -3.07 -12.36
C ASP A 210 21.95 -3.71 -11.61
N SER A 211 21.67 -4.60 -10.65
CA SER A 211 22.66 -5.26 -9.76
C SER A 211 23.35 -4.33 -8.77
N THR A 212 22.82 -3.14 -8.54
CA THR A 212 23.31 -2.26 -7.48
C THR A 212 22.41 -2.34 -6.26
N LYS A 213 22.90 -1.87 -5.11
CA LYS A 213 22.07 -1.77 -3.90
C LYS A 213 21.18 -0.53 -3.93
N HIS A 214 19.93 -0.71 -3.51
CA HIS A 214 18.92 0.33 -3.40
C HIS A 214 18.35 0.31 -1.98
N LYS A 215 18.01 1.49 -1.45
CA LYS A 215 16.99 1.59 -0.41
C LYS A 215 15.63 1.40 -1.07
N VAL A 216 14.89 0.39 -0.61
CA VAL A 216 13.59 0.01 -1.15
C VAL A 216 12.53 0.21 -0.08
N THR A 217 11.36 0.70 -0.46
CA THR A 217 10.20 0.84 0.44
C THR A 217 8.93 0.55 -0.33
N PHE A 218 8.00 -0.17 0.30
CA PHE A 218 6.67 -0.39 -0.22
C PHE A 218 5.63 0.28 0.68
N ASP A 219 4.79 1.16 0.13
CA ASP A 219 3.77 1.90 0.88
C ASP A 219 2.39 1.65 0.27
N LEU A 220 1.41 1.26 1.09
CA LEU A 220 0.02 1.17 0.63
C LEU A 220 -0.71 2.45 0.99
N ILE A 221 -1.18 3.14 -0.05
CA ILE A 221 -1.88 4.41 0.09
C ILE A 221 -3.27 4.28 -0.51
N GLY A 222 -4.27 4.08 0.36
CA GLY A 222 -5.61 3.71 -0.08
C GLY A 222 -5.58 2.40 -0.87
N ASN A 223 -5.87 2.48 -2.17
CA ASN A 223 -5.88 1.32 -3.07
C ASN A 223 -4.65 1.20 -3.97
N VAL A 224 -3.67 2.09 -3.83
CA VAL A 224 -2.46 2.15 -4.65
C VAL A 224 -1.26 1.72 -3.79
N LEU A 225 -0.54 0.72 -4.25
CA LEU A 225 0.73 0.32 -3.66
C LEU A 225 1.85 1.10 -4.36
N PHE A 226 2.75 1.69 -3.59
CA PHE A 226 3.92 2.41 -4.07
C PHE A 226 5.15 1.57 -3.80
N GLU A 227 6.05 1.44 -4.77
CA GLU A 227 7.39 0.87 -4.57
C GLU A 227 8.40 1.96 -4.91
N LYS A 228 9.20 2.34 -3.93
CA LYS A 228 10.23 3.36 -4.09
C LYS A 228 11.61 2.72 -4.06
N HIS A 229 12.47 3.15 -4.96
CA HIS A 229 13.86 2.73 -5.07
C HIS A 229 14.77 3.96 -5.04
N VAL A 230 15.71 4.00 -4.09
CA VAL A 230 16.77 5.02 -4.04
C VAL A 230 18.13 4.30 -4.16
N PRO A 231 18.81 4.37 -5.31
CA PRO A 231 20.13 3.77 -5.49
C PRO A 231 21.13 4.33 -4.46
N ILE A 232 21.92 3.46 -3.83
CA ILE A 232 22.97 3.88 -2.87
C ILE A 232 24.38 3.80 -3.46
N GLU A 233 24.53 3.14 -4.60
CA GLU A 233 25.80 2.98 -5.32
C GLU A 233 25.81 3.87 -6.57
N LYS A 234 27.01 4.23 -7.04
CA LYS A 234 27.16 4.98 -8.29
C LYS A 234 26.80 4.08 -9.47
N GLY A 235 25.89 4.54 -10.32
CA GLY A 235 25.48 3.81 -11.52
C GLY A 235 24.57 4.65 -12.42
N GLU A 236 24.01 4.00 -13.45
CA GLU A 236 23.01 4.61 -14.32
C GLU A 236 21.61 4.64 -13.69
N ALA A 237 21.37 3.82 -12.67
CA ALA A 237 20.08 3.78 -11.99
C ALA A 237 19.75 5.12 -11.35
N LYS A 238 18.47 5.49 -11.47
CA LYS A 238 17.89 6.71 -10.92
C LYS A 238 16.96 6.35 -9.78
N GLU A 239 16.68 7.33 -8.93
CA GLU A 239 15.57 7.21 -7.99
C GLU A 239 14.27 6.96 -8.76
N GLU A 240 13.52 5.96 -8.29
CA GLU A 240 12.33 5.50 -8.97
C GLU A 240 11.16 5.31 -8.02
N THR A 241 9.95 5.56 -8.52
CA THR A 241 8.71 5.30 -7.80
C THR A 241 7.72 4.68 -8.76
N TYR A 242 7.25 3.49 -8.41
CA TYR A 242 6.25 2.75 -9.16
C TYR A 242 4.91 2.79 -8.42
N GLU A 243 3.85 3.19 -9.12
CA GLU A 243 2.49 3.20 -8.60
C GLU A 243 1.72 1.98 -9.13
N TYR A 244 1.42 1.03 -8.25
CA TYR A 244 0.64 -0.17 -8.54
C TYR A 244 -0.84 0.04 -8.22
N SER A 245 -1.68 -0.19 -9.22
CA SER A 245 -3.14 -0.16 -9.07
C SER A 245 -3.78 -1.24 -9.94
N PHE A 246 -5.08 -1.47 -9.76
CA PHE A 246 -5.84 -2.36 -10.61
C PHE A 246 -6.75 -1.56 -11.53
N THR A 247 -6.78 -1.92 -12.81
CA THR A 247 -7.63 -1.28 -13.81
C THR A 247 -8.28 -2.33 -14.70
N THR A 248 -9.49 -2.07 -15.17
CA THR A 248 -10.17 -2.91 -16.16
C THR A 248 -10.13 -2.24 -17.52
N LYS A 249 -9.68 -2.97 -18.54
CA LYS A 249 -9.66 -2.53 -19.94
C LYS A 249 -10.20 -3.69 -20.79
N ASP A 250 -11.22 -3.43 -21.60
CA ASP A 250 -11.88 -4.43 -22.44
C ASP A 250 -12.33 -5.69 -21.69
N GLY A 251 -12.89 -5.50 -20.48
CA GLY A 251 -13.36 -6.58 -19.62
C GLY A 251 -12.25 -7.41 -18.95
N LYS A 252 -10.97 -7.06 -19.14
CA LYS A 252 -9.82 -7.71 -18.50
C LYS A 252 -9.26 -6.81 -17.41
N GLU A 253 -9.04 -7.38 -16.23
CA GLU A 253 -8.35 -6.70 -15.14
C GLU A 253 -6.83 -6.82 -15.31
N PHE A 254 -6.12 -5.72 -15.09
CA PHE A 254 -4.67 -5.64 -15.12
C PHE A 254 -4.15 -5.05 -13.82
N LEU A 255 -3.00 -5.56 -13.36
CA LEU A 255 -2.13 -4.81 -12.46
C LEU A 255 -1.43 -3.73 -13.31
N LEU A 256 -1.84 -2.49 -13.13
CA LEU A 256 -1.24 -1.32 -13.76
C LEU A 256 -0.09 -0.80 -12.90
N VAL A 257 1.07 -0.68 -13.51
CA VAL A 257 2.23 0.04 -12.95
C VAL A 257 2.37 1.36 -13.69
N LYS A 258 2.18 2.47 -12.99
CA LYS A 258 2.38 3.82 -13.50
C LYS A 258 3.71 4.37 -12.97
N MET A 259 4.45 5.05 -13.83
CA MET A 259 5.66 5.79 -13.47
C MET A 259 5.63 7.18 -14.13
N GLU A 260 6.33 8.15 -13.54
CA GLU A 260 6.37 9.52 -14.04
C GLU A 260 7.78 10.11 -13.99
N ALA A 261 8.14 10.87 -15.02
CA ALA A 261 9.40 11.60 -15.11
C ALA A 261 9.22 12.89 -15.91
N GLY A 262 9.46 14.06 -15.31
CA GLY A 262 9.40 15.33 -16.03
C GLY A 262 8.06 15.59 -16.72
N GLY A 263 6.94 15.16 -16.11
CA GLY A 263 5.59 15.25 -16.69
C GLY A 263 5.26 14.16 -17.72
N VAL A 264 6.21 13.29 -18.08
CA VAL A 264 5.98 12.14 -18.95
C VAL A 264 5.54 10.95 -18.11
N VAL A 265 4.35 10.43 -18.38
CA VAL A 265 3.78 9.27 -17.68
C VAL A 265 3.96 8.02 -18.53
N GLY A 266 4.68 7.04 -18.02
CA GLY A 266 4.74 5.69 -18.57
C GLY A 266 3.79 4.74 -17.83
N LYS A 267 3.24 3.75 -18.54
CA LYS A 267 2.37 2.74 -17.94
C LYS A 267 2.77 1.34 -18.41
N ARG A 268 2.69 0.37 -17.52
CA ARG A 268 2.89 -1.05 -17.81
C ARG A 268 1.71 -1.85 -17.27
N PHE A 269 1.14 -2.71 -18.11
CA PHE A 269 -0.04 -3.48 -17.80
C PHE A 269 0.35 -4.94 -17.66
N TYR A 270 0.05 -5.53 -16.52
CA TYR A 270 0.36 -6.93 -16.24
C TYR A 270 -0.92 -7.74 -16.05
N LYS A 271 -0.97 -8.91 -16.70
CA LYS A 271 -2.05 -9.88 -16.52
C LYS A 271 -1.69 -10.87 -15.42
N ARG A 272 -2.65 -11.27 -14.60
CA ARG A 272 -2.45 -12.36 -13.65
C ARG A 272 -2.26 -13.69 -14.38
N VAL A 273 -1.33 -14.52 -13.92
CA VAL A 273 -1.01 -15.85 -14.48
C VAL A 273 -0.95 -16.94 -13.41
#